data_AF-A0A845YYE6-F1
#
_entry.id   AF-A0A845YYE6-F1
#
_cell.length_a   1.000
_cell.length_b   1.000
_cell.length_c   1.000
_cell.angle_alpha   90.00
_cell.angle_beta   90.00
_cell.angle_gamma   90.00
#
_symmetry.space_group_name_H-M   'P 1'
#
loop_
_entity.id
_entity.type
_entity.pdbx_description
1 polymer ?
#
loop_
_entity_poly.entity_id
_entity_poly.type
_entity_poly.pdbx_seq_one_letter_code
_entity_poly.pdbx_strand_id
1 'polypeptide(L)'
;MKGIMKNGKLAASIARIGFYQFRERLTTKIVSSGGTVVLADQLFPSSKTCHSCGRINQELKLKDRTFNCSHCGMRIDRDLNAT
;
A
#
# COMPACT_ATOMS: atom_id res chain seq x y z
N MET A 1 -9.64 -2.91 -7.70
CA MET A 1 -10.31 -3.66 -6.60
C MET A 1 -10.76 -5.08 -6.97
N LYS A 2 -10.94 -5.44 -8.25
CA LYS A 2 -11.47 -6.77 -8.67
C LYS A 2 -10.68 -7.97 -8.12
N GLY A 3 -9.39 -7.84 -7.84
CA GLY A 3 -8.57 -8.92 -7.30
C GLY A 3 -8.82 -9.24 -5.82
N ILE A 4 -8.99 -8.23 -4.98
CA ILE A 4 -9.15 -8.41 -3.52
C ILE A 4 -10.57 -8.90 -3.18
N MET A 5 -11.54 -8.58 -4.04
CA MET A 5 -12.93 -9.03 -3.94
C MET A 5 -13.13 -10.54 -4.21
N LYS A 6 -12.11 -11.24 -4.75
CA LYS A 6 -12.21 -12.70 -5.03
C LYS A 6 -12.11 -13.57 -3.78
N ASN A 7 -11.64 -13.02 -2.66
CA ASN A 7 -11.56 -13.77 -1.41
C ASN A 7 -12.93 -13.72 -0.69
N GLY A 8 -13.73 -14.78 -0.82
CA GLY A 8 -15.07 -14.86 -0.24
C GLY A 8 -15.13 -14.61 1.27
N LYS A 9 -14.06 -14.92 2.03
CA LYS A 9 -14.01 -14.67 3.48
C LYS A 9 -13.82 -13.20 3.83
N LEU A 10 -13.14 -12.44 2.97
CA LEU A 10 -12.81 -11.03 3.20
C LEU A 10 -13.69 -10.08 2.39
N ALA A 11 -14.34 -10.56 1.32
CA ALA A 11 -15.08 -9.74 0.37
C ALA A 11 -16.14 -8.85 1.04
N ALA A 12 -16.92 -9.41 1.97
CA ALA A 12 -17.95 -8.66 2.69
C ALA A 12 -17.34 -7.52 3.54
N SER A 13 -16.27 -7.81 4.29
CA SER A 13 -15.58 -6.82 5.11
C SER A 13 -14.94 -5.73 4.25
N ILE A 14 -14.32 -6.09 3.13
CA ILE A 14 -13.70 -5.12 2.21
C ILE A 14 -14.76 -4.25 1.52
N ALA A 15 -15.90 -4.84 1.13
CA ALA A 15 -16.99 -4.09 0.50
C ALA A 15 -17.56 -3.01 1.44
N ARG A 16 -17.67 -3.32 2.74
CA ARG A 16 -18.14 -2.37 3.76
C ARG A 16 -17.21 -1.19 4.00
N ILE A 17 -15.92 -1.29 3.67
CA ILE A 17 -14.95 -0.20 3.86
C ILE A 17 -15.22 0.97 2.90
N GLY A 18 -15.86 0.72 1.74
CA GLY A 18 -16.24 1.80 0.83
C GLY A 18 -15.07 2.50 0.14
N PHE A 19 -14.00 1.77 -0.20
CA PHE A 19 -12.79 2.32 -0.83
C PHE A 19 -13.04 3.20 -2.06
N TYR A 20 -14.11 2.93 -2.83
CA TYR A 20 -14.46 3.75 -3.99
C TYR A 20 -14.84 5.17 -3.57
N GLN A 21 -15.76 5.28 -2.60
CA GLN A 21 -16.25 6.55 -2.07
C GLN A 21 -15.14 7.31 -1.35
N PHE A 22 -14.27 6.58 -0.62
CA PHE A 22 -13.09 7.17 0.01
C PHE A 22 -12.17 7.83 -1.02
N ARG A 23 -11.82 7.10 -2.10
CA ARG A 23 -10.99 7.62 -3.19
C ARG A 23 -11.63 8.84 -3.84
N GLU A 24 -12.92 8.76 -4.18
CA GLU A 24 -13.66 9.85 -4.82
C GLU A 24 -13.62 11.13 -3.97
N ARG A 25 -13.95 11.03 -2.68
CA ARG A 25 -13.92 12.18 -1.76
C ARG A 25 -12.53 12.78 -1.61
N LEU A 26 -11.50 11.93 -1.50
CA LEU A 26 -10.11 12.37 -1.38
C LEU A 26 -9.64 13.09 -2.65
N THR A 27 -9.91 12.52 -3.83
CA THR A 27 -9.57 13.15 -5.11
C THR A 27 -10.24 14.52 -5.26
N THR A 28 -11.55 14.61 -5.00
CA THR A 28 -12.27 15.88 -5.09
C THR A 28 -11.70 16.94 -4.16
N LYS A 29 -11.33 16.56 -2.92
CA LYS A 29 -10.76 17.49 -1.95
C LYS A 29 -9.36 17.98 -2.34
N ILE A 30 -8.51 17.10 -2.86
CA ILE A 30 -7.15 17.46 -3.28
C ILE A 30 -7.18 18.34 -4.53
N VAL A 31 -7.98 17.98 -5.54
CA VAL A 31 -8.11 18.75 -6.78
C VAL A 31 -8.67 20.15 -6.51
N SER A 32 -9.69 20.27 -5.66
CA SER A 32 -10.23 21.59 -5.27
C SER A 32 -9.23 22.46 -4.51
N SER A 33 -8.20 21.86 -3.91
CA SER A 33 -7.11 22.58 -3.23
C SER A 33 -5.92 22.88 -4.16
N GLY A 34 -6.05 22.58 -5.47
CA GLY A 34 -4.98 22.77 -6.46
C GLY A 34 -3.92 21.66 -6.46
N GLY A 35 -4.12 20.56 -5.72
CA GLY A 35 -3.21 19.43 -5.68
C GLY A 35 -3.51 18.37 -6.73
N THR A 36 -2.65 17.36 -6.82
CA THR A 36 -2.81 16.22 -7.73
C THR A 36 -2.87 14.90 -6.96
N VAL A 37 -3.60 13.93 -7.51
CA VAL A 37 -3.68 12.56 -6.98
C VAL A 37 -3.13 11.60 -8.02
N VAL A 38 -2.09 10.86 -7.65
CA VAL A 38 -1.49 9.81 -8.47
C VAL A 38 -1.89 8.46 -7.89
N LEU A 39 -2.46 7.58 -8.71
CA LEU A 39 -2.82 6.22 -8.30
C LEU A 39 -1.66 5.27 -8.58
N ALA A 40 -1.12 4.67 -7.53
CA ALA A 40 -0.17 3.57 -7.68
C ALA A 40 -0.85 2.31 -8.26
N ASP A 41 -0.06 1.46 -8.91
CA ASP A 41 -0.53 0.16 -9.39
C ASP A 41 -1.05 -0.69 -8.21
N GLN A 42 -2.10 -1.47 -8.46
CA GLN A 42 -2.73 -2.33 -7.44
C GLN A 42 -1.77 -3.40 -6.87
N LEU A 43 -0.75 -3.81 -7.64
CA LEU A 43 0.24 -4.81 -7.25
C LEU A 43 1.63 -4.20 -7.05
N PHE A 44 1.71 -2.87 -6.89
CA PHE A 44 2.96 -2.19 -6.60
C PHE A 44 3.54 -2.69 -5.26
N PRO A 45 4.78 -3.21 -5.23
CA PRO A 45 5.35 -3.84 -4.04
C PRO A 45 5.88 -2.81 -3.01
N SER A 46 5.17 -1.71 -2.76
CA SER A 46 5.63 -0.59 -1.89
C SER A 46 6.18 -1.08 -0.55
N SER A 47 5.42 -1.92 0.16
CA SER A 47 5.82 -2.46 1.47
C SER A 47 7.01 -3.43 1.43
N LYS A 48 7.32 -4.02 0.27
CA LYS A 48 8.44 -4.95 0.08
C LYS A 48 9.67 -4.27 -0.50
N THR A 49 9.51 -3.11 -1.13
CA THR A 49 10.60 -2.34 -1.71
C THR A 49 11.25 -1.50 -0.61
N CYS A 50 12.56 -1.65 -0.44
CA CYS A 50 13.31 -0.82 0.49
C CYS A 50 13.29 0.64 0.02
N HIS A 51 12.73 1.55 0.82
CA HIS A 51 12.67 2.98 0.41
C HIS A 51 14.06 3.60 0.23
N SER A 52 15.07 3.09 0.95
CA SER A 52 16.43 3.65 0.93
C SER A 52 17.24 3.22 -0.29
N CYS A 53 17.05 1.99 -0.80
CA CYS A 53 17.89 1.46 -1.89
C CYS A 53 17.12 0.81 -3.04
N GLY A 54 15.79 0.77 -3.00
CA GLY A 54 14.93 0.21 -4.05
C GLY A 54 14.92 -1.32 -4.13
N ARG A 55 15.67 -2.04 -3.29
CA ARG A 55 15.70 -3.52 -3.34
C ARG A 55 14.40 -4.10 -2.78
N ILE A 56 13.82 -5.05 -3.51
CA ILE A 56 12.63 -5.80 -3.08
C ILE A 56 13.04 -6.94 -2.15
N ASN A 57 12.50 -6.95 -0.94
CA ASN A 57 12.54 -8.08 -0.02
C ASN A 57 11.38 -9.04 -0.32
N GLN A 58 11.68 -10.14 -1.01
CA GLN A 58 10.67 -11.14 -1.39
C GLN A 58 10.15 -11.94 -0.19
N GLU A 59 10.98 -12.12 0.84
CA GLU A 59 10.72 -12.96 2.01
C GLU A 59 9.83 -12.30 3.07
N LEU A 60 9.59 -10.99 2.96
CA LEU A 60 8.73 -10.24 3.88
C LEU A 60 7.31 -10.82 3.93
N LYS A 61 6.86 -11.21 5.12
CA LYS A 61 5.52 -11.77 5.40
C LYS A 61 4.59 -10.70 5.92
N LEU A 62 3.28 -10.92 5.75
CA LEU A 62 2.24 -10.00 6.22
C LEU A 62 2.25 -9.76 7.74
N LYS A 63 2.75 -10.73 8.52
CA LYS A 63 2.88 -10.61 9.98
C LYS A 63 4.10 -9.79 10.43
N ASP A 64 5.05 -9.55 9.54
CA ASP A 64 6.29 -8.84 9.89
C ASP A 64 5.97 -7.34 9.99
N ARG A 65 6.21 -6.77 11.17
CA ARG A 65 5.98 -5.33 11.46
C ARG A 65 7.24 -4.49 11.23
N THR A 66 8.41 -5.11 11.20
CA THR A 66 9.69 -4.44 10.94
C THR A 66 10.21 -4.87 9.57
N PHE A 67 10.53 -3.90 8.73
CA PHE A 67 11.26 -4.13 7.49
C PHE A 67 12.76 -4.16 7.78
N ASN A 68 13.44 -5.21 7.33
CA ASN A 68 14.90 -5.31 7.36
C ASN A 68 15.41 -5.48 5.93
N CYS A 69 16.28 -4.58 5.48
CA CYS A 69 16.91 -4.69 4.17
C CYS A 69 18.24 -5.42 4.28
N SER A 70 18.37 -6.59 3.65
CA SER A 70 19.63 -7.34 3.59
C SER A 70 20.70 -6.65 2.74
N HIS A 71 20.32 -5.71 1.86
CA HIS A 71 21.25 -5.04 0.96
C HIS A 71 21.91 -3.80 1.58
N CYS A 72 21.14 -2.92 2.22
CA CYS A 72 21.66 -1.67 2.80
C CYS A 72 21.65 -1.65 4.34
N GLY A 73 21.18 -2.72 4.99
CA GLY A 73 21.11 -2.81 6.46
C GLY A 73 19.99 -2.00 7.12
N MET A 74 19.18 -1.27 6.34
CA MET A 74 18.09 -0.45 6.87
C MET A 74 17.06 -1.29 7.62
N ARG A 75 16.71 -0.83 8.84
CA ARG A 75 15.71 -1.43 9.71
C ARG A 75 14.72 -0.37 10.18
N ILE A 76 13.46 -0.49 9.79
CA ILE A 76 12.40 0.48 10.11
C ILE A 76 11.05 -0.22 10.24
N ASP A 77 10.05 0.44 10.84
CA ASP A 77 8.66 -0.03 10.78
C ASP A 77 8.22 -0.21 9.32
N ARG A 78 7.53 -1.32 9.03
CA ARG A 78 7.15 -1.68 7.67
C ARG A 78 6.22 -0.65 7.04
N ASP A 79 5.32 -0.06 7.82
CA ASP A 79 4.36 0.91 7.32
C ASP A 79 5.08 2.25 7.00
N LEU A 80 6.19 2.56 7.70
CA LEU A 80 7.09 3.67 7.33
C LEU A 80 7.97 3.38 6.11
N ASN A 81 8.37 2.13 5.87
CA ASN A 81 9.10 1.75 4.66
C ASN A 81 8.24 1.84 3.39
N ALA A 82 6.93 1.59 3.50
CA ALA A 82 6.02 1.54 2.38
C ALA A 82 5.78 2.94 1.78
N THR A 83 6.57 3.30 0.77
CA THR A 83 6.44 4.54 -0.03
C THR A 83 5.68 4.32 -1.32
#